data_AF-A0A3D5BX52-F1
#
_entry.id   AF-A0A3D5BX52-F1
#
_cell.length_a   1.000
_cell.length_b   1.000
_cell.length_c   1.000
_cell.angle_alpha   90.00
_cell.angle_beta   90.00
_cell.angle_gamma   90.00
#
_symmetry.space_group_name_H-M   'P 1'
#
loop_
_entity.id
_entity.type
_entity.pdbx_description
1 polymer ?
#
loop_
_entity_poly.entity_id
_entity_poly.type
_entity_poly.pdbx_seq_one_letter_code
_entity_poly.pdbx_strand_id
1 'polypeptide(L)'
;MNTAVKVQGWDLNLSQKLVAFPEIAIDQAVELLSDWSKAFPKEDTWVSTHLGIPTLICRLDCVVNEGKLEVFEVEERPAGIGITSNLNPDFKANLQNLQENWPRFSSVVSNDRKGSDDGLWLEKISLEEALNSDGLLLIRAEPEQIEFHELQSRSVSSLIQKGNKSYGDKLGLWTEVGIEDFDVLPWNQGFCIKPLQNSKCRDVEIWCPWHNSKKTGIGGCSTRTRIYRILEKNGRMYLQNFISPENSVVYGHMMILRVFFGYDALREEYVFMGGVWNSRPNLKIHGTPDTVIGPIN
;
A
#
# COMPACT_ATOMS: atom_id res chain seq x y z
N MET A 1 -20.72 -9.32 -13.98
CA MET A 1 -19.96 -9.70 -15.18
C MET A 1 -18.61 -9.03 -15.10
N ASN A 2 -17.51 -9.74 -15.37
CA ASN A 2 -16.18 -9.14 -15.36
C ASN A 2 -15.94 -8.48 -16.72
N THR A 3 -15.40 -7.27 -16.70
CA THR A 3 -14.93 -6.61 -17.93
C THR A 3 -13.42 -6.56 -17.86
N ALA A 4 -12.75 -7.20 -18.82
CA ALA A 4 -11.32 -7.02 -19.01
C ALA A 4 -11.11 -5.62 -19.58
N VAL A 5 -10.42 -4.75 -18.85
CA VAL A 5 -10.10 -3.39 -19.31
C VAL A 5 -8.59 -3.23 -19.39
N LYS A 6 -8.13 -2.72 -20.53
CA LYS A 6 -6.74 -2.29 -20.72
C LYS A 6 -6.58 -0.86 -20.24
N VAL A 7 -5.87 -0.66 -19.14
CA VAL A 7 -5.50 0.67 -18.64
C VAL A 7 -3.99 0.82 -18.75
N GLN A 8 -3.52 1.65 -19.70
CA GLN A 8 -2.09 1.94 -19.93
C GLN A 8 -1.19 0.68 -19.97
N GLY A 9 -1.66 -0.39 -20.62
CA GLY A 9 -0.92 -1.66 -20.77
C GLY A 9 -1.21 -2.72 -19.69
N TRP A 10 -2.07 -2.43 -18.72
CA TRP A 10 -2.49 -3.37 -17.68
C TRP A 10 -3.79 -4.04 -18.07
N ASP A 11 -3.79 -5.38 -18.11
CA ASP A 11 -5.02 -6.17 -18.21
C ASP A 11 -5.63 -6.31 -16.81
N LEU A 12 -6.74 -5.61 -16.56
CA LEU A 12 -7.43 -5.61 -15.27
C LEU A 12 -8.75 -6.38 -15.37
N ASN A 13 -9.00 -7.28 -14.42
CA ASN A 13 -10.30 -7.91 -14.26
C ASN A 13 -11.15 -7.05 -13.33
N LEU A 14 -12.02 -6.23 -13.91
CA LEU A 14 -12.85 -5.31 -13.12
C LEU A 14 -14.18 -5.96 -12.73
N SER A 15 -14.57 -5.73 -11.49
CA SER A 15 -15.88 -6.06 -10.94
C SER A 15 -16.60 -4.79 -10.57
N GLN A 16 -17.88 -4.70 -10.92
CA GLN A 16 -18.76 -3.60 -10.53
C GLN A 16 -19.37 -3.80 -9.14
N LYS A 17 -19.00 -4.89 -8.44
CA LYS A 17 -19.51 -5.13 -7.09
C LYS A 17 -18.90 -4.14 -6.12
N LEU A 18 -19.75 -3.29 -5.57
CA LEU A 18 -19.41 -2.34 -4.53
C LEU A 18 -19.31 -3.04 -3.16
N VAL A 19 -18.31 -2.67 -2.38
CA VAL A 19 -18.15 -3.07 -0.98
C VAL A 19 -18.11 -1.80 -0.14
N ALA A 20 -18.96 -1.73 0.88
CA ALA A 20 -18.94 -0.60 1.81
C ALA A 20 -17.80 -0.77 2.82
N PHE A 21 -17.08 0.31 3.08
CA PHE A 21 -16.14 0.43 4.18
C PHE A 21 -16.87 1.01 5.40
N PRO A 22 -17.01 0.26 6.50
CA PRO A 22 -17.82 0.72 7.64
C PRO A 22 -17.29 2.03 8.26
N GLU A 23 -18.19 2.93 8.68
CA GLU A 23 -17.82 4.20 9.33
C GLU A 23 -16.90 3.97 10.54
N ILE A 24 -17.18 2.97 11.36
CA ILE A 24 -16.34 2.62 12.52
C ILE A 24 -14.91 2.22 12.11
N ALA A 25 -14.72 1.67 10.91
CA ALA A 25 -13.40 1.34 10.38
C ALA A 25 -12.70 2.58 9.79
N ILE A 26 -13.47 3.57 9.29
CA ILE A 26 -12.95 4.88 8.90
C ILE A 26 -12.38 5.60 10.12
N ASP A 27 -13.13 5.66 11.23
CA ASP A 27 -12.68 6.32 12.47
C ASP A 27 -11.38 5.67 13.00
N GLN A 28 -11.33 4.34 13.06
CA GLN A 28 -10.12 3.59 13.42
C GLN A 28 -8.95 3.85 12.47
N ALA A 29 -9.21 4.00 11.17
CA ALA A 29 -8.18 4.29 10.19
C ALA A 29 -7.62 5.71 10.35
N VAL A 30 -8.47 6.71 10.63
CA VAL A 30 -8.04 8.09 10.88
C VAL A 30 -7.16 8.17 12.13
N GLU A 31 -7.57 7.52 13.23
CA GLU A 31 -6.76 7.43 14.45
C GLU A 31 -5.41 6.76 14.18
N LEU A 32 -5.40 5.60 13.51
CA LEU A 32 -4.20 4.90 13.12
C LEU A 32 -3.29 5.78 12.25
N LEU A 33 -3.85 6.51 11.28
CA LEU A 33 -3.09 7.39 10.38
C LEU A 33 -2.49 8.59 11.10
N SER A 34 -3.17 9.13 12.11
CA SER A 34 -2.62 10.16 13.00
C SER A 34 -1.35 9.65 13.69
N ASP A 35 -1.39 8.47 14.28
CA ASP A 35 -0.23 7.91 14.99
C ASP A 35 0.86 7.40 14.03
N TRP A 36 0.46 6.83 12.91
CA TRP A 36 1.36 6.47 11.82
C TRP A 36 2.16 7.66 11.31
N SER A 37 1.51 8.81 11.09
CA SER A 37 2.20 10.01 10.58
C SER A 37 3.31 10.50 11.55
N LYS A 38 3.10 10.36 12.86
CA LYS A 38 4.08 10.70 13.91
C LYS A 38 5.19 9.66 14.02
N ALA A 39 4.86 8.39 13.80
CA ALA A 39 5.78 7.26 13.94
C ALA A 39 6.68 7.05 12.70
N PHE A 40 6.19 7.41 11.52
CA PHE A 40 6.88 7.23 10.25
C PHE A 40 8.18 8.06 10.21
N PRO A 41 9.29 7.51 9.68
CA PRO A 41 10.55 8.24 9.59
C PRO A 41 10.42 9.56 8.84
N LYS A 42 10.91 10.64 9.45
CA LYS A 42 10.95 11.95 8.80
C LYS A 42 11.96 11.96 7.67
N GLU A 43 11.62 12.71 6.64
CA GLU A 43 12.45 12.94 5.46
C GLU A 43 12.31 14.42 5.07
N ASP A 44 13.36 15.05 4.55
CA ASP A 44 13.39 16.48 4.18
C ASP A 44 12.64 16.74 2.86
N THR A 45 11.40 16.25 2.78
CA THR A 45 10.48 16.49 1.66
C THR A 45 9.70 17.77 1.87
N TRP A 46 9.09 18.29 0.80
CA TRP A 46 8.21 19.45 0.90
C TRP A 46 7.07 19.18 1.89
N VAL A 47 6.40 18.03 1.74
CA VAL A 47 5.22 17.67 2.56
C VAL A 47 5.56 17.52 4.03
N SER A 48 6.70 16.89 4.36
CA SER A 48 7.16 16.72 5.74
C SER A 48 7.56 18.07 6.37
N THR A 49 8.23 18.93 5.60
CA THR A 49 8.70 20.23 6.08
C THR A 49 7.55 21.22 6.31
N HIS A 50 6.55 21.23 5.42
CA HIS A 50 5.49 22.23 5.43
C HIS A 50 4.22 21.77 6.16
N LEU A 51 3.90 20.47 6.11
CA LEU A 51 2.68 19.92 6.70
C LEU A 51 2.94 18.95 7.85
N GLY A 52 4.20 18.59 8.12
CA GLY A 52 4.54 17.68 9.23
C GLY A 52 4.13 16.22 9.02
N ILE A 53 3.71 15.84 7.81
CA ILE A 53 3.23 14.49 7.46
C ILE A 53 4.12 13.80 6.40
N PRO A 54 4.07 12.46 6.28
CA PRO A 54 4.91 11.73 5.33
C PRO A 54 4.51 11.89 3.86
N THR A 55 3.22 12.14 3.58
CA THR A 55 2.65 12.13 2.22
C THR A 55 1.29 12.81 2.16
N LEU A 56 0.95 13.42 1.02
CA LEU A 56 -0.40 13.93 0.77
C LEU A 56 -1.44 12.81 0.58
N ILE A 57 -1.03 11.63 0.09
CA ILE A 57 -1.93 10.49 -0.15
C ILE A 57 -1.28 9.21 0.34
N CYS A 58 -1.99 8.46 1.16
CA CYS A 58 -1.59 7.12 1.59
C CYS A 58 -2.68 6.10 1.26
N ARG A 59 -2.33 4.82 1.39
CA ARG A 59 -3.28 3.71 1.23
C ARG A 59 -3.10 2.71 2.35
N LEU A 60 -4.19 2.25 2.95
CA LEU A 60 -4.19 1.13 3.87
C LEU A 60 -4.58 -0.13 3.09
N ASP A 61 -3.71 -1.13 3.14
CA ASP A 61 -4.06 -2.50 2.78
C ASP A 61 -4.55 -3.18 4.07
N CYS A 62 -5.82 -3.57 4.13
CA CYS A 62 -6.48 -4.02 5.36
C CYS A 62 -7.64 -5.01 5.12
N VAL A 63 -8.25 -5.48 6.21
CA VAL A 63 -9.57 -6.12 6.28
C VAL A 63 -10.35 -5.54 7.46
N VAL A 64 -11.67 -5.75 7.47
CA VAL A 64 -12.52 -5.39 8.61
C VAL A 64 -13.20 -6.63 9.16
N ASN A 65 -12.74 -7.10 10.32
CA ASN A 65 -13.25 -8.30 10.97
C ASN A 65 -14.05 -7.89 12.21
N GLU A 66 -15.35 -8.20 12.21
CA GLU A 66 -16.25 -7.93 13.34
C GLU A 66 -16.22 -6.45 13.81
N GLY A 67 -16.10 -5.52 12.86
CA GLY A 67 -16.03 -4.07 13.12
C GLY A 67 -14.64 -3.56 13.52
N LYS A 68 -13.64 -4.44 13.64
CA LYS A 68 -12.25 -4.08 13.91
C LYS A 68 -11.46 -3.96 12.62
N LEU A 69 -10.74 -2.85 12.47
CA LEU A 69 -9.78 -2.65 11.39
C LEU A 69 -8.50 -3.44 11.67
N GLU A 70 -8.10 -4.30 10.74
CA GLU A 70 -6.82 -5.02 10.82
C GLU A 70 -5.96 -4.69 9.59
N VAL A 71 -4.77 -4.15 9.84
CA VAL A 71 -3.94 -3.54 8.80
C VAL A 71 -2.72 -4.40 8.47
N PHE A 72 -2.54 -4.70 7.18
CA PHE A 72 -1.34 -5.36 6.66
C PHE A 72 -0.20 -4.36 6.48
N GLU A 73 -0.51 -3.21 5.90
CA GLU A 73 0.44 -2.16 5.54
C GLU A 73 -0.25 -0.81 5.33
N VAL A 74 0.38 0.26 5.79
CA VAL A 74 0.15 1.63 5.29
C VAL A 74 1.23 1.92 4.25
N GLU A 75 0.81 2.19 3.03
CA GLU A 75 1.66 2.55 1.89
C GLU A 75 1.60 4.08 1.69
N GLU A 76 2.73 4.74 1.92
CA GLU A 76 2.86 6.19 1.88
C GLU A 76 2.97 6.75 0.46
N ARG A 77 3.26 5.91 -0.53
CA ARG A 77 3.35 6.33 -1.93
C ARG A 77 2.59 5.36 -2.83
N PRO A 78 1.25 5.28 -2.68
CA PRO A 78 0.48 4.22 -3.31
C PRO A 78 0.39 4.41 -4.82
N ALA A 79 0.51 3.30 -5.55
CA ALA A 79 0.09 3.20 -6.95
C ALA A 79 -1.41 2.86 -7.02
N GLY A 80 -2.01 3.01 -8.20
CA GLY A 80 -3.41 2.65 -8.43
C GLY A 80 -4.41 3.79 -8.19
N ILE A 81 -3.96 5.02 -7.96
CA ILE A 81 -4.83 6.20 -7.75
C ILE A 81 -5.63 6.51 -9.01
N GLY A 82 -4.98 6.54 -10.17
CA GLY A 82 -5.62 6.79 -11.46
C GLY A 82 -6.59 5.68 -11.87
N ILE A 83 -6.22 4.42 -11.62
CA ILE A 83 -7.13 3.28 -11.85
C ILE A 83 -8.34 3.37 -10.92
N THR A 84 -8.12 3.66 -9.63
CA THR A 84 -9.20 3.79 -8.64
C THR A 84 -10.14 4.93 -9.01
N SER A 85 -9.62 6.09 -9.42
CA SER A 85 -10.41 7.23 -9.90
C SER A 85 -11.29 6.90 -11.10
N ASN A 86 -10.83 6.03 -12.00
CA ASN A 86 -11.65 5.59 -13.13
C ASN A 86 -12.70 4.53 -12.75
N LEU A 87 -12.43 3.71 -11.73
CA LEU A 87 -13.33 2.63 -11.30
C LEU A 87 -14.38 3.10 -10.28
N ASN A 88 -14.04 4.10 -9.47
CA ASN A 88 -14.81 4.52 -8.31
C ASN A 88 -15.11 6.03 -8.40
N PRO A 89 -16.34 6.41 -8.81
CA PRO A 89 -16.74 7.81 -8.95
C PRO A 89 -16.64 8.62 -7.65
N ASP A 90 -16.96 8.02 -6.51
CA ASP A 90 -16.91 8.69 -5.21
C ASP A 90 -15.45 9.03 -4.85
N PHE A 91 -14.54 8.09 -5.10
CA PHE A 91 -13.11 8.35 -4.97
C PHE A 91 -12.62 9.48 -5.87
N LYS A 92 -13.07 9.51 -7.12
CA LYS A 92 -12.70 10.58 -8.04
C LYS A 92 -13.17 11.94 -7.54
N ALA A 93 -14.41 12.04 -7.07
CA ALA A 93 -14.96 13.28 -6.53
C ALA A 93 -14.18 13.73 -5.28
N ASN A 94 -13.90 12.81 -4.35
CA ASN A 94 -13.14 13.11 -3.13
C ASN A 94 -11.70 13.55 -3.44
N LEU A 95 -11.02 12.89 -4.39
CA LEU A 95 -9.69 13.28 -4.84
C LEU A 95 -9.70 14.69 -5.47
N GLN A 96 -10.69 14.99 -6.32
CA GLN A 96 -10.82 16.31 -6.94
C GLN A 96 -11.03 17.41 -5.90
N ASN A 97 -11.91 17.18 -4.92
CA ASN A 97 -12.16 18.12 -3.83
C ASN A 97 -10.89 18.41 -3.02
N LEU A 98 -10.07 17.39 -2.73
CA LEU A 98 -8.80 17.58 -2.03
C LEU A 98 -7.76 18.33 -2.88
N GLN A 99 -7.71 18.05 -4.18
CA GLN A 99 -6.81 18.74 -5.11
C GLN A 99 -7.09 20.24 -5.23
N GLU A 100 -8.29 20.71 -4.91
CA GLU A 100 -8.60 22.16 -4.84
C GLU A 100 -7.79 22.88 -3.75
N ASN A 101 -7.45 22.17 -2.67
CA ASN A 101 -6.73 22.71 -1.52
C ASN A 101 -5.24 22.35 -1.51
N TRP A 102 -4.80 21.42 -2.36
CA TRP A 102 -3.40 21.07 -2.49
C TRP A 102 -2.63 22.06 -3.35
N PRO A 103 -1.32 22.24 -3.10
CA PRO A 103 -0.47 22.89 -4.09
C PRO A 103 -0.46 22.07 -5.37
N ARG A 104 -0.26 22.71 -6.52
CA ARG A 104 -0.12 21.99 -7.79
C ARG A 104 1.21 21.21 -7.79
N PHE A 105 1.16 19.97 -8.24
CA PHE A 105 2.33 19.13 -8.44
C PHE A 105 2.18 18.24 -9.67
N SER A 106 3.31 17.82 -10.23
CA SER A 106 3.38 16.90 -11.37
C SER A 106 3.98 15.57 -10.93
N SER A 107 3.74 14.50 -11.70
CA SER A 107 4.36 13.20 -11.46
C SER A 107 5.64 13.06 -12.28
N VAL A 108 6.72 12.62 -11.64
CA VAL A 108 7.94 12.17 -12.32
C VAL A 108 8.13 10.68 -12.04
N VAL A 109 8.36 9.87 -13.06
CA VAL A 109 8.42 8.41 -12.93
C VAL A 109 9.75 7.89 -13.44
N SER A 110 10.43 7.08 -12.63
CA SER A 110 11.65 6.41 -13.05
C SER A 110 11.40 5.51 -14.26
N ASN A 111 12.32 5.54 -15.22
CA ASN A 111 12.30 4.70 -16.41
C ASN A 111 12.38 3.20 -16.09
N ASP A 112 12.90 2.84 -14.91
CA ASP A 112 12.98 1.44 -14.45
C ASP A 112 11.60 0.88 -14.03
N ARG A 113 10.60 1.75 -13.88
CA ARG A 113 9.23 1.31 -13.61
C ARG A 113 8.56 0.83 -14.89
N LYS A 114 8.13 -0.44 -14.87
CA LYS A 114 7.35 -1.07 -15.95
C LYS A 114 5.97 -0.46 -16.19
N GLY A 115 5.49 0.44 -15.34
CA GLY A 115 4.20 1.10 -15.49
C GLY A 115 3.87 2.04 -14.32
N SER A 116 3.02 3.02 -14.59
CA SER A 116 2.43 3.95 -13.63
C SER A 116 1.08 4.41 -14.17
N ASP A 117 0.06 4.45 -13.32
CA ASP A 117 -1.26 4.98 -13.65
C ASP A 117 -1.39 6.49 -13.38
N ASP A 118 -0.27 7.17 -13.05
CA ASP A 118 -0.31 8.58 -12.63
C ASP A 118 -0.83 9.52 -13.73
N GLY A 119 -0.65 9.16 -15.00
CA GLY A 119 -1.09 9.97 -16.14
C GLY A 119 -2.61 9.99 -16.34
N LEU A 120 -3.36 9.27 -15.50
CA LEU A 120 -4.82 9.30 -15.48
C LEU A 120 -5.36 10.37 -14.51
N TRP A 121 -4.52 10.91 -13.63
CA TRP A 121 -4.94 11.86 -12.59
C TRP A 121 -3.96 13.02 -12.34
N LEU A 122 -2.75 12.97 -12.91
CA LEU A 122 -1.73 14.03 -12.87
C LEU A 122 -1.06 14.20 -14.22
N GLU A 123 -0.49 15.38 -14.42
CA GLU A 123 0.50 15.61 -15.48
C GLU A 123 1.78 14.81 -15.18
N LYS A 124 2.26 14.08 -16.19
CA LYS A 124 3.53 13.36 -16.12
C LYS A 124 4.60 14.17 -16.85
N ILE A 125 5.73 14.41 -16.17
CA ILE A 125 6.90 15.07 -16.73
C ILE A 125 8.11 14.12 -16.69
N SER A 126 9.09 14.36 -17.55
CA SER A 126 10.36 13.65 -17.53
C SER A 126 11.25 14.07 -16.36
N LEU A 127 12.29 13.28 -16.07
CA LEU A 127 13.30 13.66 -15.08
C LEU A 127 14.03 14.95 -15.50
N GLU A 128 14.35 15.11 -16.79
CA GLU A 128 15.00 16.32 -17.30
C GLU A 128 14.14 17.58 -17.07
N GLU A 129 12.84 17.52 -17.36
CA GLU A 129 11.91 18.62 -17.07
C GLU A 129 11.78 18.88 -15.56
N ALA A 130 11.78 17.83 -14.74
CA ALA A 130 11.75 17.96 -13.29
C ALA A 130 13.01 18.70 -12.78
N LEU A 131 14.19 18.35 -13.28
CA LEU A 131 15.47 18.98 -12.89
C LEU A 131 15.57 20.45 -13.30
N ASN A 132 14.86 20.86 -14.36
CA ASN A 132 14.86 22.23 -14.87
C ASN A 132 13.64 23.06 -14.44
N SER A 133 12.88 22.62 -13.44
CA SER A 133 11.70 23.31 -12.91
C SER A 133 11.75 23.42 -11.39
N ASP A 134 10.94 24.31 -10.80
CA ASP A 134 10.83 24.47 -9.34
C ASP A 134 9.50 23.90 -8.77
N GLY A 135 8.66 23.31 -9.62
CA GLY A 135 7.34 22.81 -9.22
C GLY A 135 7.40 21.62 -8.24
N LEU A 136 6.37 21.42 -7.43
CA LEU A 136 6.29 20.25 -6.56
C LEU A 136 6.09 18.96 -7.35
N LEU A 137 6.54 17.84 -6.78
CA LEU A 137 6.63 16.57 -7.49
C LEU A 137 6.06 15.39 -6.68
N LEU A 138 5.31 14.52 -7.35
CA LEU A 138 5.13 13.13 -6.92
C LEU A 138 6.20 12.27 -7.59
N ILE A 139 7.24 11.90 -6.84
CA ILE A 139 8.40 11.18 -7.37
C ILE A 139 8.18 9.67 -7.30
N ARG A 140 8.21 8.98 -8.43
CA ARG A 140 8.04 7.52 -8.55
C ARG A 140 9.36 6.79 -8.85
N ALA A 141 10.29 6.82 -7.90
CA ALA A 141 11.56 6.06 -7.96
C ALA A 141 11.68 5.05 -6.81
N GLU A 142 12.64 4.11 -6.86
CA GLU A 142 13.05 3.30 -5.70
C GLU A 142 14.10 4.07 -4.85
N PRO A 143 14.24 3.78 -3.54
CA PRO A 143 15.17 4.50 -2.67
C PRO A 143 16.63 4.52 -3.17
N GLU A 144 17.06 3.47 -3.86
CA GLU A 144 18.44 3.32 -4.37
C GLU A 144 18.73 4.17 -5.62
N GLN A 145 17.71 4.80 -6.22
CA GLN A 145 17.83 5.64 -7.41
C GLN A 145 18.23 7.07 -7.03
N ILE A 146 19.51 7.24 -6.74
CA ILE A 146 20.11 8.48 -6.22
C ILE A 146 19.92 9.69 -7.12
N GLU A 147 19.72 9.49 -8.43
CA GLU A 147 19.46 10.56 -9.40
C GLU A 147 18.15 11.32 -9.12
N PHE A 148 17.26 10.78 -8.29
CA PHE A 148 16.05 11.48 -7.86
C PHE A 148 16.21 12.20 -6.51
N HIS A 149 17.29 11.98 -5.77
CA HIS A 149 17.44 12.50 -4.39
C HIS A 149 17.57 14.02 -4.36
N GLU A 150 18.13 14.64 -5.40
CA GLU A 150 18.20 16.11 -5.49
C GLU A 150 16.82 16.78 -5.58
N LEU A 151 15.79 16.02 -5.98
CA LEU A 151 14.41 16.48 -6.06
C LEU A 151 13.63 16.28 -4.73
N GLN A 152 14.24 15.68 -3.71
CA GLN A 152 13.58 15.29 -2.46
C GLN A 152 12.82 16.45 -1.80
N SER A 153 13.44 17.63 -1.72
CA SER A 153 12.86 18.83 -1.08
C SER A 153 11.58 19.34 -1.75
N ARG A 154 11.29 18.88 -2.98
CA ARG A 154 10.08 19.21 -3.75
C ARG A 154 9.02 18.10 -3.71
N SER A 155 9.32 16.98 -3.05
CA SER A 155 8.45 15.80 -3.06
C SER A 155 7.22 15.98 -2.17
N VAL A 156 6.06 15.57 -2.66
CA VAL A 156 4.79 15.52 -1.90
C VAL A 156 4.56 14.18 -1.17
N SER A 157 5.59 13.33 -1.12
CA SER A 157 5.59 12.00 -0.48
C SER A 157 7.02 11.57 -0.15
N SER A 158 7.19 10.56 0.70
CA SER A 158 8.53 10.02 0.98
C SER A 158 9.22 9.46 -0.28
N LEU A 159 10.53 9.65 -0.38
CA LEU A 159 11.36 9.16 -1.46
C LEU A 159 12.35 8.11 -0.95
N ILE A 160 13.26 8.50 -0.06
CA ILE A 160 14.29 7.65 0.55
C ILE A 160 13.67 6.69 1.56
N GLN A 161 12.70 7.16 2.36
CA GLN A 161 12.04 6.32 3.37
C GLN A 161 10.95 5.42 2.77
N LYS A 162 10.85 5.36 1.44
CA LYS A 162 9.77 4.65 0.79
C LYS A 162 9.76 3.16 1.15
N GLY A 163 8.60 2.66 1.56
CA GLY A 163 8.37 1.28 1.98
C GLY A 163 8.98 0.90 3.33
N ASN A 164 9.47 1.88 4.10
CA ASN A 164 10.00 1.68 5.45
C ASN A 164 8.86 1.31 6.41
N LYS A 165 9.03 0.20 7.13
CA LYS A 165 8.01 -0.37 8.02
C LYS A 165 8.30 -0.16 9.51
N SER A 166 9.30 0.64 9.86
CA SER A 166 9.64 0.91 11.28
C SER A 166 8.52 1.55 12.09
N TYR A 167 7.56 2.20 11.43
CA TYR A 167 6.36 2.71 12.10
C TYR A 167 5.57 1.60 12.79
N GLY A 168 5.45 0.41 12.19
CA GLY A 168 4.59 -0.62 12.76
C GLY A 168 5.20 -1.31 13.97
N ASP A 169 6.53 -1.24 14.15
CA ASP A 169 7.16 -1.65 15.41
C ASP A 169 6.81 -0.67 16.52
N LYS A 170 6.92 0.65 16.26
CA LYS A 170 6.53 1.72 17.19
C LYS A 170 5.04 1.70 17.56
N LEU A 171 4.19 1.28 16.62
CA LEU A 171 2.74 1.17 16.82
C LEU A 171 2.31 -0.21 17.35
N GLY A 172 3.22 -1.15 17.56
CA GLY A 172 2.90 -2.50 18.03
C GLY A 172 2.14 -3.37 17.02
N LEU A 173 2.19 -3.03 15.73
CA LEU A 173 1.60 -3.80 14.62
C LEU A 173 2.43 -5.03 14.26
N TRP A 174 3.74 -4.97 14.49
CA TRP A 174 4.69 -6.06 14.26
C TRP A 174 5.93 -5.89 15.15
N THR A 175 6.77 -6.93 15.22
CA THR A 175 8.04 -6.91 15.97
C THR A 175 9.18 -7.33 15.07
N GLU A 176 10.39 -6.82 15.31
CA GLU A 176 11.56 -7.26 14.58
C GLU A 176 12.03 -8.66 15.01
N VAL A 177 12.42 -9.49 14.04
CA VAL A 177 12.96 -10.86 14.22
C VAL A 177 14.14 -11.12 13.29
N GLY A 178 15.02 -12.03 13.70
CA GLY A 178 16.17 -12.49 12.93
C GLY A 178 16.20 -14.01 12.75
N ILE A 179 17.31 -14.51 12.20
CA ILE A 179 17.53 -15.94 12.01
C ILE A 179 17.68 -16.68 13.34
N GLU A 180 18.22 -16.01 14.35
CA GLU A 180 18.36 -16.45 15.73
C GLU A 180 17.01 -16.75 16.40
N ASP A 181 15.94 -16.11 15.94
CA ASP A 181 14.58 -16.30 16.46
C ASP A 181 13.84 -17.47 15.79
N PHE A 182 14.43 -18.12 14.78
CA PHE A 182 13.74 -19.09 13.91
C PHE A 182 13.04 -20.22 14.69
N ASP A 183 13.70 -20.78 15.70
CA ASP A 183 13.15 -21.90 16.47
C ASP A 183 12.05 -21.47 17.45
N VAL A 184 12.00 -20.18 17.81
CA VAL A 184 11.00 -19.60 18.73
C VAL A 184 9.89 -18.83 18.02
N LEU A 185 9.90 -18.76 16.69
CA LEU A 185 8.77 -18.22 15.92
C LEU A 185 7.47 -18.95 16.30
N PRO A 186 6.30 -18.28 16.21
CA PRO A 186 5.03 -18.83 16.68
C PRO A 186 4.48 -19.85 15.67
N TRP A 187 5.16 -20.99 15.51
CA TRP A 187 4.87 -22.04 14.53
C TRP A 187 3.51 -22.71 14.68
N ASN A 188 2.96 -22.69 15.90
CA ASN A 188 1.61 -23.14 16.20
C ASN A 188 0.54 -22.09 15.87
N GLN A 189 0.94 -20.84 15.64
CA GLN A 189 0.10 -19.75 15.18
C GLN A 189 0.40 -19.46 13.71
N GLY A 190 -0.42 -18.63 13.08
CA GLY A 190 -0.15 -18.08 11.76
C GLY A 190 0.62 -16.78 11.92
N PHE A 191 1.59 -16.53 11.04
CA PHE A 191 2.30 -15.24 11.00
C PHE A 191 2.75 -14.89 9.58
N CYS A 192 3.12 -13.63 9.39
CA CYS A 192 3.76 -13.13 8.19
C CYS A 192 5.11 -12.51 8.57
N ILE A 193 6.15 -12.81 7.81
CA ILE A 193 7.41 -12.05 7.88
C ILE A 193 7.57 -11.17 6.64
N LYS A 194 8.04 -9.95 6.86
CA LYS A 194 8.22 -8.95 5.79
C LYS A 194 9.53 -8.16 6.00
N PRO A 195 10.23 -7.76 4.93
CA PRO A 195 11.49 -7.01 5.07
C PRO A 195 11.28 -5.67 5.78
N LEU A 196 12.34 -5.13 6.38
CA LEU A 196 12.30 -3.83 7.08
C LEU A 196 11.92 -2.68 6.15
N GLN A 197 12.41 -2.71 4.91
CA GLN A 197 12.08 -1.76 3.86
C GLN A 197 11.92 -2.49 2.52
N ASN A 198 10.70 -2.47 1.97
CA ASN A 198 10.42 -3.00 0.64
C ASN A 198 9.00 -2.62 0.18
N SER A 199 8.66 -2.94 -1.06
CA SER A 199 7.29 -2.83 -1.59
C SER A 199 6.93 -4.04 -2.45
N LYS A 200 5.70 -4.07 -3.00
CA LYS A 200 5.26 -5.06 -4.00
C LYS A 200 5.28 -6.52 -3.51
N CYS A 201 5.08 -6.74 -2.20
CA CYS A 201 5.14 -8.06 -1.56
C CYS A 201 6.45 -8.85 -1.78
N ARG A 202 7.55 -8.17 -2.14
CA ARG A 202 8.86 -8.82 -2.33
C ARG A 202 9.37 -9.35 -0.99
N ASP A 203 9.83 -10.60 -1.01
CA ASP A 203 10.39 -11.30 0.16
C ASP A 203 9.44 -11.42 1.36
N VAL A 204 8.14 -11.16 1.17
CA VAL A 204 7.11 -11.43 2.18
C VAL A 204 6.85 -12.92 2.20
N GLU A 205 6.84 -13.55 3.37
CA GLU A 205 6.53 -14.97 3.55
C GLU A 205 5.44 -15.18 4.60
N ILE A 206 4.50 -16.08 4.33
CA ILE A 206 3.32 -16.31 5.16
C ILE A 206 3.35 -17.73 5.69
N TRP A 207 3.35 -17.89 7.00
CA TRP A 207 3.13 -19.16 7.67
C TRP A 207 1.68 -19.24 8.15
N CYS A 208 0.96 -20.28 7.76
CA CYS A 208 -0.40 -20.53 8.22
C CYS A 208 -0.62 -22.05 8.32
N PRO A 209 -0.41 -22.65 9.51
CA PRO A 209 -0.29 -24.10 9.66
C PRO A 209 -1.60 -24.85 9.42
N TRP A 210 -2.74 -24.15 9.54
CA TRP A 210 -4.07 -24.70 9.24
C TRP A 210 -4.49 -24.52 7.77
N HIS A 211 -3.75 -23.72 6.99
CA HIS A 211 -4.07 -23.51 5.58
C HIS A 211 -3.54 -24.64 4.70
N ASN A 212 -4.43 -25.31 3.98
CA ASN A 212 -4.08 -26.36 3.04
C ASN A 212 -4.41 -25.94 1.60
N SER A 213 -3.39 -25.54 0.86
CA SER A 213 -3.54 -25.09 -0.54
C SER A 213 -4.08 -26.17 -1.47
N LYS A 214 -3.79 -27.46 -1.21
CA LYS A 214 -4.32 -28.57 -2.03
C LYS A 214 -5.82 -28.76 -1.84
N LYS A 215 -6.34 -28.47 -0.63
CA LYS A 215 -7.78 -28.56 -0.33
C LYS A 215 -8.55 -27.32 -0.78
N THR A 216 -7.96 -26.14 -0.60
CA THR A 216 -8.63 -24.84 -0.85
C THR A 216 -8.42 -24.32 -2.27
N GLY A 217 -7.40 -24.78 -2.99
CA GLY A 217 -6.96 -24.18 -4.26
C GLY A 217 -6.26 -22.83 -4.10
N ILE A 218 -6.10 -22.34 -2.87
CA ILE A 218 -5.53 -21.01 -2.57
C ILE A 218 -4.06 -21.16 -2.18
N GLY A 219 -3.17 -20.55 -2.95
CA GLY A 219 -1.72 -20.58 -2.68
C GLY A 219 -1.26 -19.53 -1.65
N GLY A 220 0.05 -19.42 -1.46
CA GLY A 220 0.69 -18.28 -0.76
C GLY A 220 1.37 -18.60 0.56
N CYS A 221 1.10 -19.77 1.17
CA CYS A 221 1.83 -20.23 2.34
C CYS A 221 3.26 -20.68 2.00
N SER A 222 4.15 -20.43 2.95
CA SER A 222 5.58 -20.72 2.90
C SER A 222 5.89 -21.91 3.79
N THR A 223 6.95 -22.66 3.45
CA THR A 223 7.44 -23.74 4.31
C THR A 223 8.42 -23.18 5.35
N ARG A 224 8.67 -23.93 6.43
CA ARG A 224 9.73 -23.60 7.41
C ARG A 224 11.07 -23.34 6.74
N THR A 225 11.46 -24.19 5.76
CA THR A 225 12.71 -24.02 4.99
C THR A 225 12.74 -22.71 4.20
N ARG A 226 11.60 -22.29 3.64
CA ARG A 226 11.52 -21.02 2.90
C ARG A 226 11.65 -19.83 3.83
N ILE A 227 11.05 -19.89 5.02
CA ILE A 227 11.17 -18.88 6.07
C ILE A 227 12.61 -18.79 6.59
N TYR A 228 13.29 -19.93 6.82
CA TYR A 228 14.71 -19.93 7.20
C TYR A 228 15.56 -19.21 6.15
N ARG A 229 15.42 -19.57 4.87
CA ARG A 229 16.21 -18.96 3.79
C ARG A 229 15.97 -17.46 3.63
N ILE A 230 14.74 -17.00 3.85
CA ILE A 230 14.43 -15.56 3.71
C ILE A 230 14.99 -14.75 4.88
N LEU A 231 14.98 -15.31 6.10
CA LEU A 231 15.63 -14.71 7.27
C LEU A 231 17.15 -14.67 7.09
N GLU A 232 17.75 -15.76 6.62
CA GLU A 232 19.19 -15.82 6.30
C GLU A 232 19.58 -14.78 5.24
N LYS A 233 18.76 -14.61 4.19
CA LYS A 233 18.99 -13.63 3.12
C LYS A 233 18.91 -12.17 3.62
N ASN A 234 17.92 -11.84 4.45
CA ASN A 234 17.64 -10.45 4.84
C ASN A 234 18.30 -10.04 6.17
N GLY A 235 18.74 -11.00 6.98
CA GLY A 235 19.25 -10.79 8.33
C GLY A 235 18.14 -10.48 9.33
N ARG A 236 17.43 -9.36 9.14
CA ARG A 236 16.36 -8.87 10.02
C ARG A 236 15.09 -8.57 9.22
N MET A 237 13.94 -8.90 9.80
CA MET A 237 12.62 -8.75 9.21
C MET A 237 11.59 -8.41 10.28
N TYR A 238 10.40 -7.93 9.89
CA TYR A 238 9.27 -7.77 10.79
C TYR A 238 8.37 -9.01 10.79
N LEU A 239 8.02 -9.49 11.98
CA LEU A 239 7.00 -10.50 12.22
C LEU A 239 5.68 -9.84 12.61
N GLN A 240 4.64 -10.16 11.85
CA GLN A 240 3.26 -9.77 12.11
C GLN A 240 2.42 -11.03 12.36
N ASN A 241 1.55 -11.01 13.36
CA ASN A 241 0.56 -12.07 13.53
C ASN A 241 -0.31 -12.18 12.26
N PHE A 242 -0.69 -13.40 11.89
CA PHE A 242 -1.45 -13.59 10.66
C PHE A 242 -2.85 -12.97 10.79
N ILE A 243 -3.09 -11.94 9.97
CA ILE A 243 -4.41 -11.38 9.70
C ILE A 243 -4.97 -12.17 8.51
N SER A 244 -6.15 -12.79 8.68
CA SER A 244 -6.78 -13.53 7.59
C SER A 244 -7.39 -12.54 6.58
N PRO A 245 -7.09 -12.64 5.28
CA PRO A 245 -7.88 -11.98 4.25
C PRO A 245 -9.34 -12.46 4.31
N GLU A 246 -10.25 -11.64 3.79
CA GLU A 246 -11.66 -12.00 3.68
C GLU A 246 -11.87 -13.03 2.58
N ASN A 247 -12.82 -13.95 2.78
CA ASN A 247 -13.24 -14.85 1.70
C ASN A 247 -14.19 -14.11 0.76
N SER A 248 -13.77 -13.95 -0.49
CA SER A 248 -14.64 -13.40 -1.52
C SER A 248 -15.75 -14.39 -1.84
N VAL A 249 -16.96 -14.15 -1.32
CA VAL A 249 -18.15 -14.97 -1.56
C VAL A 249 -18.45 -15.16 -3.05
N VAL A 250 -18.05 -14.20 -3.88
CA VAL A 250 -18.33 -14.21 -5.33
C VAL A 250 -17.33 -15.04 -6.12
N TYR A 251 -16.06 -15.08 -5.69
CA TYR A 251 -14.98 -15.66 -6.49
C TYR A 251 -14.30 -16.87 -5.83
N GLY A 252 -14.63 -17.19 -4.57
CA GLY A 252 -13.93 -18.23 -3.81
C GLY A 252 -12.44 -17.92 -3.60
N HIS A 253 -12.07 -16.65 -3.74
CA HIS A 253 -10.71 -16.11 -3.64
C HIS A 253 -10.52 -15.41 -2.30
N MET A 254 -9.27 -15.10 -1.96
CA MET A 254 -8.93 -14.25 -0.82
C MET A 254 -8.99 -12.77 -1.23
N MET A 255 -9.53 -11.93 -0.36
CA MET A 255 -9.80 -10.51 -0.61
C MET A 255 -9.17 -9.61 0.47
N ILE A 256 -8.60 -8.49 0.05
CA ILE A 256 -8.22 -7.37 0.93
C ILE A 256 -8.86 -6.09 0.44
N LEU A 257 -9.01 -5.14 1.35
CA LEU A 257 -9.44 -3.78 1.08
C LEU A 257 -8.19 -2.91 0.91
N ARG A 258 -8.19 -2.08 -0.14
CA ARG A 258 -7.14 -1.11 -0.44
C ARG A 258 -7.79 0.27 -0.45
N VAL A 259 -7.88 0.85 0.73
CA VAL A 259 -8.56 2.12 0.98
C VAL A 259 -7.56 3.25 1.01
N PHE A 260 -7.92 4.38 0.44
CA PHE A 260 -7.04 5.52 0.29
C PHE A 260 -7.51 6.67 1.15
N PHE A 261 -6.53 7.41 1.65
CA PHE A 261 -6.75 8.62 2.41
C PHE A 261 -5.90 9.74 1.83
N GLY A 262 -6.50 10.92 1.69
CA GLY A 262 -5.81 12.13 1.28
C GLY A 262 -5.79 13.12 2.43
N TYR A 263 -4.71 13.88 2.57
CA TYR A 263 -4.57 14.85 3.65
C TYR A 263 -5.34 16.13 3.33
N ASP A 264 -6.28 16.52 4.18
CA ASP A 264 -6.96 17.80 4.11
C ASP A 264 -6.18 18.82 4.95
N ALA A 265 -5.48 19.73 4.28
CA ALA A 265 -4.66 20.75 4.95
C ALA A 265 -5.48 21.76 5.77
N LEU A 266 -6.78 21.92 5.50
CA LEU A 266 -7.65 22.80 6.27
C LEU A 266 -8.10 22.17 7.59
N ARG A 267 -8.26 20.85 7.60
CA ARG A 267 -8.66 20.07 8.78
C ARG A 267 -7.47 19.49 9.54
N GLU A 268 -6.29 19.53 8.95
CA GLU A 268 -5.05 18.93 9.45
C GLU A 268 -5.19 17.42 9.73
N GLU A 269 -5.95 16.72 8.89
CA GLU A 269 -6.23 15.29 9.05
C GLU A 269 -6.25 14.54 7.71
N TYR A 270 -6.05 13.23 7.78
CA TYR A 270 -6.30 12.34 6.64
C TYR A 270 -7.79 12.05 6.52
N VAL A 271 -8.38 12.31 5.36
CA VAL A 271 -9.78 12.02 5.07
C VAL A 271 -9.91 10.83 4.14
N PHE A 272 -10.92 9.99 4.41
CA PHE A 272 -11.22 8.82 3.61
C PHE A 272 -11.66 9.23 2.20
N MET A 273 -11.06 8.62 1.18
CA MET A 273 -11.42 8.87 -0.21
C MET A 273 -12.22 7.72 -0.83
N GLY A 274 -12.40 6.59 -0.16
CA GLY A 274 -12.83 5.34 -0.82
C GLY A 274 -11.64 4.50 -1.25
N GLY A 275 -11.86 3.54 -2.13
CA GLY A 275 -10.77 2.71 -2.64
C GLY A 275 -11.21 1.59 -3.55
N VAL A 276 -10.45 0.49 -3.50
CA VAL A 276 -10.75 -0.74 -4.22
C VAL A 276 -10.51 -1.97 -3.35
N TRP A 277 -11.30 -3.01 -3.53
CA TRP A 277 -10.97 -4.33 -3.00
C TRP A 277 -10.22 -5.12 -4.06
N ASN A 278 -9.23 -5.90 -3.64
CA ASN A 278 -8.46 -6.80 -4.50
C ASN A 278 -8.74 -8.24 -4.09
N SER A 279 -9.03 -9.11 -5.07
CA SER A 279 -9.33 -10.53 -4.84
C SER A 279 -8.47 -11.44 -5.71
N ARG A 280 -7.84 -12.46 -5.11
CA ARG A 280 -6.93 -13.42 -5.77
C ARG A 280 -7.00 -14.84 -5.20
N PRO A 281 -6.67 -15.89 -5.98
CA PRO A 281 -6.53 -17.26 -5.48
C PRO A 281 -5.18 -17.48 -4.75
N ASN A 282 -4.74 -16.49 -3.96
CA ASN A 282 -3.46 -16.51 -3.24
C ASN A 282 -3.54 -15.63 -2.00
N LEU A 283 -2.87 -16.03 -0.91
CA LEU A 283 -2.75 -15.21 0.31
C LEU A 283 -1.90 -13.95 0.11
N LYS A 284 -0.96 -13.94 -0.85
CA LYS A 284 -0.16 -12.75 -1.20
C LYS A 284 -0.93 -11.87 -2.21
N ILE A 285 -1.89 -11.10 -1.72
CA ILE A 285 -2.79 -10.30 -2.54
C ILE A 285 -2.13 -8.96 -2.89
N HIS A 286 -1.93 -8.70 -4.17
CA HIS A 286 -1.35 -7.47 -4.72
C HIS A 286 -1.86 -7.27 -6.16
N GLY A 287 -1.53 -6.16 -6.82
CA GLY A 287 -1.91 -5.92 -8.22
C GLY A 287 -1.09 -6.75 -9.19
N THR A 288 -1.73 -7.73 -9.85
CA THR A 288 -1.13 -8.64 -10.86
C THR A 288 -2.23 -9.20 -11.78
N PRO A 289 -1.95 -9.74 -12.99
CA PRO A 289 -2.98 -9.98 -14.01
C PRO A 289 -4.16 -10.90 -13.63
N ASP A 290 -4.00 -11.79 -12.66
CA ASP A 290 -5.08 -12.67 -12.16
C ASP A 290 -5.91 -12.03 -11.02
N THR A 291 -5.67 -10.76 -10.73
CA THR A 291 -6.42 -10.01 -9.70
C THR A 291 -7.76 -9.56 -10.24
N VAL A 292 -8.79 -9.74 -9.43
CA VAL A 292 -10.09 -9.09 -9.61
C VAL A 292 -10.15 -7.86 -8.70
N ILE A 293 -10.55 -6.72 -9.26
CA ILE A 293 -10.60 -5.43 -8.57
C ILE A 293 -12.02 -4.89 -8.64
N GLY A 294 -12.56 -4.38 -7.54
CA GLY A 294 -13.83 -3.66 -7.53
C GLY A 294 -13.84 -2.49 -6.55
N PRO A 295 -14.83 -1.58 -6.65
CA PRO A 295 -14.84 -0.34 -5.89
C PRO A 295 -15.18 -0.54 -4.40
N ILE A 296 -14.65 0.34 -3.56
CA ILE A 296 -15.01 0.51 -2.14
C ILE A 296 -15.54 1.92 -1.92
N ASN A 297 -16.71 2.06 -1.29
CA ASN A 297 -17.26 3.33 -0.85
C ASN A 297 -17.36 3.44 0.68
#